data_AF-A0A377LSS0-F1
#
_entry.id   AF-A0A377LSS0-F1
#
_cell.length_a   1.000
_cell.length_b   1.000
_cell.length_c   1.000
_cell.angle_alpha   90.00
_cell.angle_beta   90.00
_cell.angle_gamma   90.00
#
_symmetry.space_group_name_H-M   'P 1'
#
loop_
_entity.id
_entity.type
_entity.pdbx_description
1 polymer ?
#
loop_
_entity_poly.entity_id
_entity_poly.type
_entity_poly.pdbx_seq_one_letter_code
_entity_poly.pdbx_strand_id
1 'polypeptide(L)'
;MQKNLAKSLELIAEHGPDAFYKGAIADQIAEEMQKNGGLITKADLAEYKAVEREPISGTYRGYEVFSMPPPSSGGIHIVQILNILENFDMHKFGFGSADAMQVMAEAEKRAYADRSEYLGDPDFVKVPWQALTNKAYAKSIAIRSTSIRLSRRARSARQAGTV
;
A
#
# COMPACT_ATOMS: atom_id res chain seq x y z
N MET A 1 -31.06 10.48 10.97
CA MET A 1 -31.68 9.81 9.80
C MET A 1 -31.13 10.43 8.53
N GLN A 2 -30.70 9.64 7.55
CA GLN A 2 -30.02 10.12 6.32
C GLN A 2 -30.95 10.01 5.10
N LYS A 3 -31.96 10.88 4.99
CA LYS A 3 -33.02 10.79 3.97
C LYS A 3 -32.50 10.90 2.53
N ASN A 4 -31.56 11.82 2.27
CA ASN A 4 -31.01 12.02 0.93
C ASN A 4 -30.16 10.82 0.49
N LEU A 5 -29.35 10.27 1.39
CA LEU A 5 -28.58 9.04 1.10
C LEU A 5 -29.50 7.86 0.79
N ALA A 6 -30.58 7.69 1.56
CA ALA A 6 -31.58 6.65 1.29
C ALA A 6 -32.15 6.80 -0.13
N LYS A 7 -32.51 8.02 -0.54
CA LYS A 7 -33.02 8.27 -1.89
C LYS A 7 -32.00 7.96 -2.99
N SER A 8 -30.73 8.31 -2.80
CA SER A 8 -29.67 7.97 -3.74
C SER A 8 -29.50 6.45 -3.88
N LEU A 9 -29.55 5.71 -2.76
CA LEU A 9 -29.45 4.25 -2.76
C LEU A 9 -30.67 3.57 -3.40
N GLU A 10 -31.87 4.11 -3.20
CA GLU A 10 -33.10 3.67 -3.91
C GLU A 10 -32.94 3.82 -5.42
N LEU A 11 -32.47 4.98 -5.90
CA LEU A 11 -32.23 5.21 -7.34
C LEU A 11 -31.19 4.23 -7.91
N ILE A 12 -30.12 3.95 -7.17
CA ILE A 12 -29.10 2.97 -7.57
C ILE A 12 -29.69 1.55 -7.60
N ALA A 13 -30.55 1.20 -6.65
CA ALA A 13 -31.22 -0.10 -6.63
C ALA A 13 -32.19 -0.28 -7.81
N GLU A 14 -32.92 0.78 -8.18
CA GLU A 14 -33.92 0.75 -9.26
C GLU A 14 -33.30 0.81 -10.67
N HIS A 15 -32.20 1.55 -10.85
CA HIS A 15 -31.63 1.86 -12.17
C HIS A 15 -30.16 1.43 -12.35
N GLY A 16 -29.58 0.78 -11.33
CA GLY A 16 -28.20 0.33 -11.36
C GLY A 16 -27.19 1.49 -11.29
N PRO A 17 -25.91 1.24 -11.68
CA PRO A 17 -24.84 2.23 -11.57
C PRO A 17 -25.08 3.47 -12.43
N ASP A 18 -25.85 3.37 -13.52
CA ASP A 18 -26.16 4.50 -14.38
C ASP A 18 -26.93 5.61 -13.65
N ALA A 19 -27.69 5.29 -12.59
CA ALA A 19 -28.27 6.33 -11.72
C ALA A 19 -27.22 7.25 -11.10
N PHE A 20 -26.08 6.69 -10.71
CA PHE A 20 -24.98 7.42 -10.08
C PHE A 20 -24.08 8.12 -11.09
N TYR A 21 -23.69 7.42 -12.16
CA TYR A 21 -22.68 7.90 -13.10
C TYR A 21 -23.24 8.71 -14.29
N LYS A 22 -24.53 8.57 -14.60
CA LYS A 22 -25.15 9.21 -15.77
C LYS A 22 -26.49 9.90 -15.48
N GLY A 23 -27.18 9.50 -14.41
CA GLY A 23 -28.52 9.96 -14.05
C GLY A 23 -28.53 11.23 -13.19
N ALA A 24 -29.65 11.43 -12.48
CA ALA A 24 -29.89 12.64 -11.67
C ALA A 24 -28.86 12.84 -10.55
N ILE A 25 -28.24 11.78 -10.03
CA ILE A 25 -27.17 11.90 -9.03
C ILE A 25 -25.92 12.50 -9.69
N ALA A 26 -25.59 12.11 -10.93
CA ALA A 26 -24.46 12.68 -11.67
C ALA A 26 -24.66 14.18 -11.97
N ASP A 27 -25.89 14.57 -12.33
CA ASP A 27 -26.26 15.97 -12.51
C ASP A 27 -26.03 16.77 -11.22
N GLN A 28 -26.53 16.27 -10.08
CA GLN A 28 -26.37 16.93 -8.79
C GLN A 28 -24.90 17.05 -8.36
N ILE A 29 -24.08 16.03 -8.61
CA ILE A 29 -22.64 16.08 -8.32
C ILE A 29 -21.96 17.16 -9.17
N ALA A 30 -22.23 17.19 -10.48
CA ALA A 30 -21.62 18.14 -11.40
C ALA A 30 -22.05 19.59 -11.10
N GLU A 31 -23.32 19.82 -10.78
CA GLU A 31 -23.85 21.12 -10.36
C GLU A 31 -23.19 21.61 -9.07
N GLU A 32 -23.08 20.74 -8.05
CA GLU A 32 -22.46 21.12 -6.78
C GLU A 32 -20.95 21.35 -6.94
N MET A 33 -20.26 20.57 -7.79
CA MET A 33 -18.87 20.80 -8.16
C MET A 33 -18.71 22.18 -8.82
N GLN A 34 -19.48 22.48 -9.87
CA GLN A 34 -19.42 23.76 -10.56
C GLN A 34 -19.68 24.93 -9.61
N LYS A 35 -20.71 24.83 -8.77
CA LYS A 35 -21.10 25.85 -7.79
C LYS A 35 -19.98 26.18 -6.80
N ASN A 36 -19.14 25.21 -6.45
CA ASN A 36 -18.05 25.36 -5.49
C ASN A 36 -16.66 25.44 -6.15
N GLY A 37 -16.57 25.62 -7.47
CA GLY A 37 -15.31 25.74 -8.20
C GLY A 37 -14.53 24.43 -8.38
N GLY A 38 -15.20 23.29 -8.24
CA GLY A 38 -14.69 21.95 -8.55
C GLY A 38 -14.61 21.68 -10.06
N LEU A 39 -13.86 20.65 -10.42
CA LEU A 39 -13.55 20.31 -11.82
C LEU A 39 -14.31 19.10 -12.37
N ILE A 40 -14.95 18.32 -11.50
CA ILE A 40 -15.67 17.11 -11.91
C ILE A 40 -16.96 17.51 -12.64
N THR A 41 -17.09 17.02 -13.87
CA THR A 41 -18.26 17.17 -14.72
C THR A 41 -19.06 15.88 -14.81
N LYS A 42 -20.27 15.98 -15.38
CA LYS A 42 -21.07 14.80 -15.71
C LYS A 42 -20.36 13.87 -16.70
N ALA A 43 -19.56 14.42 -17.62
CA ALA A 43 -18.80 13.62 -18.57
C ALA A 43 -17.73 12.77 -17.88
N ASP A 44 -17.00 13.34 -16.90
CA ASP A 44 -16.01 12.60 -16.10
C ASP A 44 -16.64 11.39 -15.37
N LEU A 45 -17.85 11.58 -14.82
CA LEU A 45 -18.60 10.51 -14.17
C LEU A 45 -19.04 9.44 -15.18
N ALA A 46 -19.52 9.83 -16.35
CA ALA A 46 -19.98 8.90 -17.38
C ALA A 46 -18.84 8.09 -18.04
N GLU A 47 -17.64 8.65 -18.07
CA GLU A 47 -16.44 8.01 -18.63
C GLU A 47 -15.74 7.07 -17.63
N TYR A 48 -16.03 7.19 -16.33
CA TYR A 48 -15.44 6.34 -15.31
C TYR A 48 -15.73 4.85 -15.57
N LYS A 49 -14.67 4.03 -15.50
CA LYS A 49 -14.74 2.58 -15.56
C LYS A 49 -13.85 1.98 -14.48
N ALA A 50 -14.41 1.03 -13.72
CA ALA A 50 -13.60 0.18 -12.86
C ALA A 50 -12.72 -0.74 -13.73
N VAL A 51 -11.48 -0.97 -13.29
CA VAL A 51 -10.52 -1.84 -13.97
C VAL A 51 -10.23 -3.03 -13.07
N GLU A 52 -10.51 -4.23 -13.56
CA GLU A 52 -10.10 -5.48 -12.90
C GLU A 52 -8.60 -5.71 -13.14
N ARG A 53 -7.88 -6.09 -12.08
CA ARG A 53 -6.43 -6.29 -12.14
C ARG A 53 -6.04 -7.54 -11.37
N GLU A 54 -5.06 -8.26 -11.90
CA GLU A 54 -4.46 -9.42 -11.24
C GLU A 54 -3.81 -9.01 -9.91
N PRO A 55 -4.08 -9.73 -8.80
CA PRO A 55 -3.48 -9.45 -7.52
C PRO A 55 -1.95 -9.48 -7.54
N ILE A 56 -1.32 -8.66 -6.70
CA ILE A 56 0.07 -8.88 -6.34
C ILE A 56 0.11 -10.06 -5.38
N SER A 57 0.96 -11.03 -5.70
CA SER A 57 1.14 -12.23 -4.89
C SER A 57 2.59 -12.42 -4.44
N GLY A 58 2.75 -13.15 -3.35
CA GLY A 58 4.04 -13.58 -2.81
C GLY A 58 3.87 -14.72 -1.82
N THR A 59 4.98 -15.20 -1.27
CA THR A 59 4.97 -16.25 -0.26
C THR A 59 5.64 -15.79 1.02
N TYR A 60 5.12 -16.22 2.16
CA TYR A 60 5.70 -15.95 3.47
C TYR A 60 5.53 -17.15 4.38
N ARG A 61 6.65 -17.81 4.73
CA ARG A 61 6.68 -18.91 5.71
C ARG A 61 5.64 -20.03 5.44
N GLY A 62 5.52 -20.45 4.19
CA GLY A 62 4.62 -21.53 3.76
C GLY A 62 3.21 -21.08 3.38
N TYR A 63 2.88 -19.79 3.50
CA TYR A 63 1.60 -19.23 3.06
C TYR A 63 1.75 -18.45 1.76
N GLU A 64 0.69 -18.43 0.97
CA GLU A 64 0.52 -17.48 -0.13
C GLU A 64 -0.17 -16.22 0.38
N VAL A 65 0.32 -15.07 -0.09
CA VAL A 65 -0.20 -13.75 0.27
C VAL A 65 -0.66 -13.07 -1.00
N PHE A 66 -1.95 -12.78 -1.10
CA PHE A 66 -2.56 -12.03 -2.19
C PHE A 66 -2.98 -10.65 -1.70
N SER A 67 -2.68 -9.61 -2.47
CA SER A 67 -2.99 -8.23 -2.10
C SER A 67 -3.17 -7.33 -3.32
N MET A 68 -3.57 -6.09 -3.09
CA MET A 68 -3.97 -5.16 -4.16
C MET A 68 -2.78 -4.74 -5.04
N PRO A 69 -2.89 -4.82 -6.38
CA PRO A 69 -1.88 -4.31 -7.31
C PRO A 69 -1.89 -2.78 -7.43
N PRO A 70 -0.89 -2.20 -8.14
CA PRO A 70 -0.97 -0.83 -8.62
C PRO A 70 -2.32 -0.57 -9.32
N PRO A 71 -2.97 0.59 -9.09
CA PRO A 71 -2.43 1.85 -8.57
C PRO A 71 -2.23 1.91 -7.04
N SER A 72 -2.57 0.85 -6.29
CA SER A 72 -2.21 0.78 -4.87
C SER A 72 -0.73 0.42 -4.68
N SER A 73 -0.07 1.10 -3.75
CA SER A 73 1.25 0.68 -3.26
C SER A 73 1.20 -0.48 -2.25
N GLY A 74 0.02 -0.76 -1.69
CA GLY A 74 -0.14 -1.61 -0.51
C GLY A 74 0.34 -3.04 -0.73
N GLY A 75 -0.12 -3.70 -1.79
CA GLY A 75 0.22 -5.11 -2.02
C GLY A 75 1.71 -5.34 -2.29
N ILE A 76 2.33 -4.46 -3.08
CA ILE A 76 3.78 -4.51 -3.35
C ILE A 76 4.56 -4.40 -2.04
N HIS A 77 4.25 -3.44 -1.17
CA HIS A 77 5.01 -3.24 0.05
C HIS A 77 4.74 -4.31 1.10
N ILE A 78 3.50 -4.82 1.22
CA ILE A 78 3.22 -5.94 2.11
C ILE A 78 4.10 -7.14 1.72
N VAL A 79 4.12 -7.51 0.43
CA VAL A 79 4.95 -8.62 -0.04
C VAL A 79 6.44 -8.32 0.13
N GLN A 80 6.89 -7.11 -0.19
CA GLN A 80 8.29 -6.69 -0.01
C GLN A 80 8.73 -6.77 1.46
N ILE A 81 7.96 -6.21 2.39
CA ILE A 81 8.27 -6.20 3.82
C ILE A 81 8.28 -7.63 4.37
N LEU A 82 7.29 -8.45 4.02
CA LEU A 82 7.25 -9.85 4.42
C LEU A 82 8.47 -10.62 3.89
N ASN A 83 8.87 -10.40 2.64
CA ASN A 83 10.09 -10.98 2.08
C ASN A 83 11.36 -10.53 2.81
N ILE A 84 11.42 -9.28 3.29
CA ILE A 84 12.55 -8.80 4.11
C ILE A 84 12.55 -9.53 5.46
N LEU A 85 11.40 -9.54 6.15
CA LEU A 85 11.21 -10.15 7.46
C LEU A 85 11.39 -11.67 7.48
N GLU A 86 11.20 -12.35 6.34
CA GLU A 86 11.43 -13.78 6.20
C GLU A 86 12.89 -14.17 6.46
N ASN A 87 13.83 -13.24 6.30
CA ASN A 87 15.26 -13.45 6.58
C ASN A 87 15.61 -13.40 8.09
N PHE A 88 14.64 -13.14 8.97
CA PHE A 88 14.84 -13.04 10.41
C PHE A 88 13.97 -14.07 11.14
N ASP A 89 14.45 -14.56 12.29
CA ASP A 89 13.66 -15.43 13.16
C ASP A 89 12.75 -14.59 14.07
N MET A 90 11.64 -14.13 13.50
CA MET A 90 10.67 -13.28 14.19
C MET A 90 10.02 -13.99 15.38
N HIS A 91 9.86 -15.31 15.32
CA HIS A 91 9.32 -16.10 16.42
C HIS A 91 10.27 -16.08 17.60
N LYS A 92 11.57 -16.28 17.37
CA LYS A 92 12.60 -16.20 18.42
C LYS A 92 12.73 -14.80 19.02
N PHE A 93 12.52 -13.73 18.24
CA PHE A 93 12.52 -12.38 18.78
C PHE A 93 11.33 -12.12 19.72
N GLY A 94 10.20 -12.78 19.53
CA GLY A 94 8.99 -12.58 20.33
C GLY A 94 8.24 -11.29 19.96
N PHE A 95 6.92 -11.35 20.08
CA PHE A 95 6.04 -10.21 19.80
C PHE A 95 6.33 -9.02 20.74
N GLY A 96 6.38 -7.82 20.17
CA GLY A 96 6.60 -6.58 20.94
C GLY A 96 8.03 -6.37 21.47
N SER A 97 8.97 -7.26 21.16
CA SER A 97 10.36 -7.07 21.59
C SER A 97 11.05 -5.96 20.78
N ALA A 98 12.04 -5.32 21.40
CA ALA A 98 12.84 -4.29 20.74
C ALA A 98 13.54 -4.81 19.48
N ASP A 99 14.00 -6.07 19.49
CA ASP A 99 14.62 -6.69 18.32
C ASP A 99 13.61 -6.90 17.17
N ALA A 100 12.38 -7.35 17.47
CA ALA A 100 11.32 -7.50 16.47
C ALA A 100 10.87 -6.14 15.90
N MET A 101 10.66 -5.15 16.76
CA MET A 101 10.27 -3.79 16.35
C MET A 101 11.35 -3.12 15.49
N GLN A 102 12.62 -3.29 15.85
CA GLN A 102 13.72 -2.69 15.09
C GLN A 102 13.80 -3.25 13.67
N VAL A 103 13.69 -4.59 13.48
CA VAL A 103 13.75 -5.16 12.12
C VAL A 103 12.51 -4.80 11.29
N MET A 104 11.34 -4.73 11.93
CA MET A 104 10.10 -4.27 11.28
C MET A 104 10.22 -2.82 10.82
N ALA A 105 10.66 -1.93 11.71
CA ALA A 105 10.85 -0.52 11.39
C ALA A 105 11.88 -0.30 10.27
N GLU A 106 13.00 -1.03 10.25
CA GLU A 106 13.98 -0.92 9.15
C GLU A 106 13.46 -1.50 7.83
N ALA A 107 12.65 -2.56 7.86
CA ALA A 107 12.02 -3.12 6.67
C ALA A 107 11.01 -2.13 6.07
N GLU A 108 10.12 -1.59 6.91
CA GLU A 108 9.13 -0.57 6.52
C GLU A 108 9.81 0.69 5.99
N LYS A 109 10.79 1.23 6.72
CA LYS A 109 11.55 2.41 6.29
C LYS A 109 12.10 2.27 4.87
N ARG A 110 12.59 1.07 4.50
CA ARG A 110 13.14 0.80 3.17
C ARG A 110 12.04 0.66 2.13
N ALA A 111 10.96 -0.07 2.44
CA ALA A 111 9.81 -0.18 1.55
C ALA A 111 9.16 1.19 1.27
N TYR A 112 9.02 2.05 2.28
CA TYR A 112 8.48 3.40 2.10
C TYR A 112 9.42 4.35 1.34
N ALA A 113 10.75 4.14 1.39
CA ALA A 113 11.68 4.85 0.52
C ALA A 113 11.52 4.42 -0.95
N ASP A 114 11.34 3.12 -1.20
CA ASP A 114 11.04 2.60 -2.54
C ASP A 114 9.67 3.09 -3.04
N ARG A 115 8.69 3.24 -2.13
CA ARG A 115 7.38 3.81 -2.44
C ARG A 115 7.48 5.17 -3.10
N SER A 116 8.25 6.07 -2.47
CA SER A 116 8.36 7.46 -2.91
C SER A 116 9.06 7.62 -4.25
N GLU A 117 9.90 6.65 -4.62
CA GLU A 117 10.69 6.70 -5.85
C GLU A 117 10.00 6.01 -7.04
N TYR A 118 9.37 4.85 -6.80
CA TYR A 118 9.03 3.93 -7.90
C TYR A 118 7.54 3.69 -8.13
N LEU A 119 6.66 4.09 -7.21
CA LEU A 119 5.25 3.69 -7.26
C LEU A 119 4.32 4.82 -7.71
N GLY A 120 3.41 4.48 -8.61
CA GLY A 120 2.36 5.34 -9.14
C GLY A 120 1.31 4.51 -9.88
N ASP A 121 0.46 5.17 -10.65
CA ASP A 121 -0.52 4.49 -11.50
C ASP A 121 0.19 3.80 -12.68
N PRO A 122 0.11 2.46 -12.82
CA PRO A 122 0.81 1.72 -13.87
C PRO A 122 0.31 2.08 -15.28
N ASP A 123 -0.86 2.68 -15.41
CA ASP A 123 -1.40 3.11 -16.70
C ASP A 123 -0.70 4.39 -17.20
N PHE A 124 0.07 5.06 -16.33
CA PHE A 124 0.77 6.32 -16.62
C PHE A 124 2.29 6.24 -16.42
N VAL A 125 2.78 5.39 -15.52
CA VAL A 125 4.21 5.26 -15.20
C VAL A 125 4.66 3.81 -15.12
N LYS A 126 5.95 3.57 -15.36
CA LYS A 126 6.53 2.24 -15.22
C LYS A 126 6.77 1.91 -13.75
N VAL A 127 6.03 0.94 -13.23
CA VAL A 127 6.19 0.43 -11.85
C VAL A 127 7.01 -0.88 -11.86
N PRO A 128 8.21 -0.92 -11.26
CA PRO A 128 9.08 -2.12 -11.26
C PRO A 128 8.67 -3.14 -10.18
N TRP A 129 7.39 -3.51 -10.14
CA TRP A 129 6.82 -4.27 -9.03
C TRP A 129 7.46 -5.66 -8.84
N GLN A 130 7.80 -6.37 -9.92
CA GLN A 130 8.48 -7.68 -9.83
C GLN A 130 9.86 -7.57 -9.16
N ALA A 131 10.55 -6.44 -9.34
CA ALA A 131 11.84 -6.21 -8.70
C ALA A 131 11.66 -5.93 -7.20
N LEU A 132 10.66 -5.12 -6.85
CA LEU A 132 10.37 -4.75 -5.46
C LEU A 132 9.87 -5.95 -4.64
N THR A 133 9.10 -6.86 -5.24
CA THR A 133 8.64 -8.09 -4.58
C THR A 133 9.62 -9.27 -4.68
N ASN A 134 10.80 -9.07 -5.27
CA ASN A 134 11.79 -10.14 -5.42
C ASN A 134 12.46 -10.50 -4.08
N LYS A 135 12.52 -11.79 -3.72
CA LYS A 135 13.16 -12.26 -2.49
C LYS A 135 14.66 -11.97 -2.43
N ALA A 136 15.39 -11.96 -3.56
CA ALA A 136 16.80 -11.61 -3.59
C ALA A 136 17.01 -10.12 -3.29
N TYR A 137 16.14 -9.25 -3.81
CA TYR A 137 16.15 -7.82 -3.48
C TYR A 137 15.87 -7.61 -1.99
N ALA A 138 14.85 -8.27 -1.44
CA ALA A 138 14.53 -8.24 -0.02
C ALA A 138 15.70 -8.72 0.88
N LYS A 139 16.39 -9.80 0.48
CA LYS A 139 17.58 -10.29 1.19
C LYS A 139 18.72 -9.26 1.19
N SER A 140 18.91 -8.53 0.09
CA SER A 140 19.91 -7.45 0.03
C SER A 140 19.61 -6.32 1.03
N ILE A 141 18.32 -6.03 1.27
CA ILE A 141 17.88 -5.07 2.26
C ILE A 141 18.12 -5.61 3.68
N ALA A 142 17.74 -6.87 3.94
CA ALA A 142 17.91 -7.52 5.24
C ALA A 142 19.39 -7.55 5.70
N ILE A 143 20.33 -7.84 4.80
CA ILE A 143 21.77 -7.82 5.08
C ILE A 143 22.23 -6.41 5.52
N ARG A 144 21.79 -5.36 4.81
CA ARG A 144 22.11 -3.97 5.15
C ARG A 144 21.56 -3.58 6.52
N SER A 145 20.34 -4.00 6.86
CA SER A 145 19.75 -3.75 8.17
C SER A 145 20.49 -4.45 9.32
N THR A 146 21.03 -5.66 9.08
CA THR A 146 21.82 -6.40 10.06
C THR A 146 23.18 -5.72 10.33
N SER A 147 23.81 -5.17 9.29
CA SER A 147 25.05 -4.39 9.43
C SER A 147 24.85 -3.14 10.30
N ILE A 148 23.70 -2.48 10.19
CA ILE A 148 23.35 -1.32 11.04
C ILE A 148 23.23 -1.76 12.51
N ARG A 149 22.60 -2.90 12.80
CA ARG A 149 22.46 -3.45 14.16
C ARG A 149 23.82 -3.76 14.82
N LEU A 150 24.74 -4.41 14.10
CA LEU A 150 26.09 -4.72 14.61
C LEU A 150 26.87 -3.44 14.93
N SER A 151 26.79 -2.41 14.07
CA SER A 151 27.45 -1.12 14.31
C SER A 151 26.92 -0.37 15.53
N ARG A 152 25.62 -0.49 15.85
CA ARG A 152 24.98 0.17 17.01
C ARG A 152 25.29 -0.56 18.31
N ARG A 153 25.25 -1.90 18.32
CA ARG A 153 25.67 -2.71 19.48
C ARG A 153 27.15 -2.51 19.80
N ALA A 154 28.02 -2.46 18.80
CA ALA A 154 29.44 -2.18 19.01
C ALA A 154 29.69 -0.77 19.60
N ARG A 155 28.90 0.24 19.22
CA ARG A 155 28.98 1.59 19.80
C ARG A 155 28.47 1.66 21.24
N SER A 156 27.34 1.03 21.52
CA SER A 156 26.77 0.96 22.87
C SER A 156 27.67 0.18 23.84
N ALA A 157 28.28 -0.93 23.40
CA ALA A 157 29.25 -1.68 24.20
C ALA A 157 30.54 -0.89 24.48
N ARG A 158 31.04 -0.10 23.51
CA ARG A 158 32.18 0.81 23.76
C ARG A 158 31.85 1.89 24.78
N GLN A 159 30.65 2.48 24.71
CA GLN A 159 30.22 3.47 25.71
C GLN A 159 30.00 2.87 27.10
N ALA A 160 29.55 1.62 27.20
CA ALA A 160 29.34 0.92 28.48
C ALA A 160 30.65 0.42 29.13
N GLY A 161 31.72 0.22 28.35
CA GLY A 161 33.02 -0.27 28.84
C GLY A 161 34.03 0.82 29.21
N THR A 162 33.61 2.08 29.37
CA THR A 162 34.50 3.22 29.70
C THR A 162 34.21 3.80 31.11
N VAL A 163 33.92 2.92 32.09
CA VAL A 163 33.82 3.29 33.52
C VAL A 163 34.87 2.53 34.31
#